data_AF-A0A3E3EF73-F1
#
_entry.id   AF-A0A3E3EF73-F1
#
_cell.length_a   1.000
_cell.length_b   1.000
_cell.length_c   1.000
_cell.angle_alpha   90.00
_cell.angle_beta   90.00
_cell.angle_gamma   90.00
#
_symmetry.space_group_name_H-M   'P 1'
#
loop_
_entity.id
_entity.type
_entity.pdbx_description
1 polymer ?
#
loop_
_entity_poly.entity_id
_entity_poly.type
_entity_poly.pdbx_seq_one_letter_code
_entity_poly.pdbx_strand_id
1 'polypeptide(L)'
;MSIEEKVYNFIITNHVGKENMIKNRQLRIYFPQIRSDKSMRKVIQNIRSNPRFTIFIGSVSGSTGGYFACTSHKEINDTIDNLMRRAYQIYEDCKIYRSKEVIEFAKR
;
A
#
# COMPACT_ATOMS: atom_id res chain seq x y z
N MET A 1 16.22 -14.96 -1.58
CA MET A 1 15.61 -13.67 -1.93
C MET A 1 14.12 -13.72 -1.56
N SER A 2 13.70 -12.85 -0.64
CA SER A 2 12.30 -12.75 -0.18
C SER A 2 11.37 -12.25 -1.29
N ILE A 3 10.06 -12.35 -1.09
CA ILE A 3 9.09 -11.82 -2.05
C ILE A 3 9.16 -10.28 -2.10
N GLU A 4 9.35 -9.64 -0.95
CA GLU A 4 9.57 -8.20 -0.84
C GLU A 4 10.78 -7.75 -1.66
N GLU A 5 11.92 -8.45 -1.57
CA GLU A 5 13.13 -8.12 -2.34
C GLU A 5 12.89 -8.25 -3.85
N LYS A 6 12.21 -9.31 -4.29
CA LYS A 6 11.88 -9.52 -5.71
C LYS A 6 10.99 -8.41 -6.26
N VAL A 7 9.94 -8.06 -5.51
CA VAL A 7 8.99 -7.00 -5.88
C VAL A 7 9.66 -5.63 -5.88
N TYR A 8 10.46 -5.34 -4.85
CA TYR A 8 11.22 -4.11 -4.74
C TYR A 8 12.15 -3.93 -5.95
N ASN A 9 13.01 -4.92 -6.22
CA ASN A 9 13.97 -4.88 -7.33
C ASN A 9 13.28 -4.68 -8.68
N PHE A 10 12.17 -5.39 -8.92
CA PHE A 10 11.39 -5.22 -10.13
C PHE A 10 10.85 -3.80 -10.30
N ILE A 11 10.28 -3.20 -9.25
CA ILE A 11 9.72 -1.84 -9.32
C ILE A 11 10.83 -0.81 -9.54
N ILE A 12 11.93 -0.86 -8.78
CA ILE A 12 13.00 0.14 -8.90
C ILE A 12 13.76 0.05 -10.23
N THR A 13 13.71 -1.10 -10.90
CA THR A 13 14.38 -1.30 -12.19
C THR A 13 13.50 -0.85 -13.36
N ASN A 14 12.18 -1.03 -13.27
CA ASN A 14 11.28 -0.89 -14.44
C ASN A 14 10.26 0.24 -14.32
N HIS A 15 9.95 0.70 -13.11
CA HIS A 15 8.79 1.56 -12.81
C HIS A 15 9.20 2.77 -11.97
N VAL A 16 10.08 3.60 -12.53
CA VAL A 16 10.67 4.77 -11.88
C VAL A 16 9.91 6.04 -12.22
N GLY A 17 9.51 6.79 -11.19
CA GLY A 17 8.69 8.01 -11.30
C GLY A 17 7.19 7.72 -11.43
N LYS A 18 6.36 8.66 -10.96
CA LYS A 18 4.90 8.53 -10.88
C LYS A 18 4.25 8.20 -12.24
N GLU A 19 4.75 8.78 -13.32
CA GLU A 19 4.22 8.58 -14.67
C GLU A 19 4.41 7.15 -15.20
N ASN A 20 5.38 6.41 -14.65
CA ASN A 20 5.68 5.02 -15.04
C ASN A 20 5.25 4.01 -13.95
N MET A 21 4.03 4.16 -13.44
CA MET A 21 3.48 3.28 -12.41
C MET A 21 2.95 1.96 -12.99
N ILE A 22 3.06 0.89 -12.19
CA ILE A 22 2.48 -0.43 -12.50
C ILE A 22 1.22 -0.69 -11.67
N LYS A 23 0.15 -1.16 -12.30
CA LYS A 23 -1.08 -1.55 -11.60
C LYS A 23 -0.86 -2.79 -10.75
N ASN A 24 -1.56 -2.88 -9.62
CA ASN A 24 -1.51 -4.06 -8.74
C ASN A 24 -1.79 -5.37 -9.50
N ARG A 25 -2.84 -5.39 -10.34
CA ARG A 25 -3.17 -6.57 -11.17
C ARG A 25 -2.02 -6.99 -12.07
N GLN A 26 -1.33 -6.03 -12.71
CA GLN A 26 -0.19 -6.32 -13.58
C GLN A 26 1.00 -6.83 -12.77
N LEU A 27 1.30 -6.20 -11.64
CA LEU A 27 2.36 -6.63 -10.73
C LEU A 27 2.13 -8.08 -10.26
N ARG A 28 0.88 -8.47 -9.98
CA ARG A 28 0.53 -9.86 -9.62
C ARG A 28 0.69 -10.88 -10.76
N ILE A 29 0.75 -10.46 -12.03
CA ILE A 29 1.08 -11.36 -13.15
C ILE A 29 2.56 -11.76 -13.07
N TYR A 30 3.45 -10.82 -12.73
CA TYR A 30 4.88 -11.09 -12.54
C TYR A 30 5.18 -11.86 -11.24
N PHE A 31 4.30 -11.73 -10.25
CA PHE A 31 4.42 -12.38 -8.94
C PHE A 31 3.18 -13.24 -8.63
N PRO A 32 2.98 -14.37 -9.33
CA PRO A 32 1.75 -15.19 -9.24
C PRO A 32 1.52 -15.83 -7.85
N GLN A 33 2.55 -15.92 -7.01
CA GLN A 33 2.42 -16.32 -5.61
C GLN A 33 1.60 -15.33 -4.77
N ILE A 34 1.49 -14.07 -5.20
CA ILE A 34 0.70 -13.04 -4.54
C ILE A 34 -0.73 -13.08 -5.10
N ARG A 35 -1.60 -13.84 -4.44
CA ARG A 35 -2.93 -14.19 -4.98
C ARG A 35 -3.99 -13.10 -4.87
N SER A 36 -3.78 -12.05 -4.08
CA SER A 36 -4.80 -11.03 -3.83
C SER A 36 -4.23 -9.62 -3.79
N ASP A 37 -5.10 -8.64 -4.07
CA ASP A 37 -4.75 -7.22 -3.95
C ASP A 37 -4.35 -6.86 -2.51
N LYS A 38 -5.00 -7.50 -1.51
CA LYS A 38 -4.68 -7.33 -0.09
C LYS A 38 -3.26 -7.82 0.21
N SER A 39 -2.89 -8.99 -0.30
CA SER A 39 -1.55 -9.56 -0.14
C SER A 39 -0.49 -8.67 -0.79
N MET A 40 -0.73 -8.16 -2.01
CA MET A 40 0.21 -7.26 -2.67
C MET A 40 0.39 -5.94 -1.90
N ARG A 41 -0.70 -5.33 -1.42
CA ARG A 41 -0.61 -4.13 -0.57
C ARG A 41 0.24 -4.39 0.67
N LYS A 42 0.11 -5.57 1.29
CA LYS A 42 0.91 -5.94 2.46
C LYS A 42 2.40 -6.06 2.12
N VAL A 43 2.76 -6.63 0.97
CA VAL A 43 4.14 -6.67 0.48
C VAL A 43 4.71 -5.26 0.31
N ILE A 44 3.97 -4.36 -0.36
CA ILE A 44 4.39 -2.96 -0.53
C ILE A 44 4.55 -2.23 0.82
N GLN A 45 3.64 -2.48 1.77
CA GLN A 45 3.76 -1.94 3.13
C GLN A 45 5.01 -2.45 3.84
N ASN A 46 5.29 -3.75 3.76
CA ASN A 46 6.48 -4.36 4.37
C ASN A 46 7.78 -3.79 3.79
N ILE A 47 7.80 -3.52 2.48
CA ILE A 47 8.92 -2.84 1.80
C ILE A 47 9.12 -1.45 2.40
N ARG A 48 8.07 -0.62 2.45
CA ARG A 48 8.17 0.76 2.97
C ARG A 48 8.60 0.84 4.43
N SER A 49 8.18 -0.13 5.25
CA SER A 49 8.47 -0.14 6.69
C SER A 49 9.83 -0.75 7.04
N ASN A 50 10.52 -1.36 6.07
CA ASN A 50 11.79 -2.04 6.33
C ASN A 50 12.96 -1.14 5.88
N PRO A 51 13.84 -0.72 6.81
CA PRO A 51 14.90 0.23 6.51
C PRO A 51 15.97 -0.29 5.54
N ARG A 52 15.97 -1.59 5.22
CA ARG A 52 16.87 -2.15 4.20
C ARG A 52 16.51 -1.72 2.78
N PHE A 53 15.25 -1.33 2.53
CA PHE A 53 14.82 -0.84 1.22
C PHE A 53 14.93 0.69 1.19
N THR A 54 15.96 1.19 0.52
CA THR A 54 16.32 2.61 0.58
C THR A 54 15.49 3.50 -0.35
N ILE A 55 15.01 2.96 -1.48
CA ILE A 55 14.17 3.69 -2.42
C ILE A 55 12.71 3.57 -1.99
N PHE A 56 12.04 4.70 -1.78
CA PHE A 56 10.64 4.68 -1.37
C PHE A 56 9.74 4.24 -2.54
N ILE A 57 8.87 3.27 -2.29
CA ILE A 57 7.87 2.84 -3.28
C ILE A 57 6.60 3.66 -3.09
N GLY A 58 6.30 4.59 -3.99
CA GLY A 58 5.10 5.40 -4.00
C GLY A 58 3.84 4.61 -4.38
N SER A 59 2.66 5.21 -4.16
CA SER A 59 1.41 4.64 -4.67
C SER A 59 0.36 5.70 -4.95
N VAL A 60 -0.34 5.55 -6.08
CA VAL A 60 -1.56 6.30 -6.40
C VAL A 60 -2.77 5.37 -6.21
N SER A 61 -3.82 5.87 -5.55
CA SER A 61 -5.09 5.15 -5.38
C SER A 61 -6.03 5.42 -6.55
N GLY A 62 -6.95 4.49 -6.83
CA GLY A 62 -7.98 4.62 -7.88
C GLY A 62 -7.82 3.62 -9.03
N SER A 63 -8.73 3.68 -10.00
CA SER A 63 -8.78 2.78 -11.17
C SER A 63 -7.57 2.93 -12.11
N THR A 64 -6.96 4.10 -12.11
CA THR A 64 -5.74 4.45 -12.86
C THR A 64 -4.48 4.39 -11.99
N GLY A 65 -4.61 4.07 -10.71
CA GLY A 65 -3.50 4.06 -9.77
C GLY A 65 -2.58 2.84 -9.88
N GLY A 66 -1.39 2.96 -9.30
CA GLY A 66 -0.35 1.94 -9.33
C GLY A 66 0.76 2.21 -8.31
N TYR A 67 1.81 1.40 -8.40
CA TYR A 67 3.03 1.51 -7.61
C TYR A 67 4.20 1.93 -8.49
N PHE A 68 5.16 2.66 -7.93
CA PHE A 68 6.34 3.15 -8.63
C PHE A 68 7.46 3.45 -7.63
N ALA A 69 8.70 3.48 -8.09
CA ALA A 69 9.82 3.98 -7.32
C ALA A 69 9.85 5.51 -7.37
N CYS A 70 9.82 6.15 -6.20
CA CYS A 70 9.83 7.61 -6.13
C CYS A 70 11.20 8.18 -6.55
N THR A 71 11.17 9.28 -7.30
CA THR A 71 12.35 10.05 -7.75
C THR A 71 12.44 11.41 -7.09
N SER A 72 11.40 11.83 -6.36
CA SER A 72 11.38 13.13 -5.68
C SER A 72 10.71 13.07 -4.30
N HIS A 73 11.08 14.02 -3.44
CA HIS A 73 10.41 14.22 -2.15
C HIS A 73 8.94 14.53 -2.29
N LYS A 74 8.53 15.20 -3.38
CA LYS A 74 7.12 15.47 -3.65
C LYS A 74 6.33 14.16 -3.77
N GLU A 75 6.83 13.17 -4.52
CA GLU A 75 6.14 11.88 -4.68
C GLU A 75 6.06 11.08 -3.38
N ILE A 76 7.11 11.19 -2.54
CA ILE A 76 7.13 10.60 -1.20
C ILE A 76 6.03 11.26 -0.34
N ASN A 77 6.01 12.59 -0.29
CA ASN A 77 5.04 13.37 0.49
C ASN A 77 3.61 13.13 0.01
N ASP A 78 3.35 13.13 -1.30
CA ASP A 78 2.04 12.79 -1.88
C ASP A 78 1.56 11.41 -1.39
N THR A 79 2.47 10.43 -1.23
CA THR A 79 2.13 9.10 -0.71
C THR A 79 1.87 9.13 0.80
N ILE A 80 2.70 9.85 1.57
CA ILE A 80 2.55 10.02 3.02
C ILE A 80 1.22 10.71 3.33
N ASP A 81 0.89 11.80 2.66
CA ASP A 81 -0.35 12.56 2.86
C ASP A 81 -1.58 11.69 2.63
N ASN A 82 -1.54 10.84 1.61
CA ASN A 82 -2.62 9.88 1.35
C ASN A 82 -2.76 8.83 2.48
N LEU A 83 -1.65 8.36 3.04
CA LEU A 83 -1.66 7.44 4.18
C LEU A 83 -2.18 8.13 5.44
N MET A 84 -1.75 9.37 5.70
CA MET A 84 -2.21 10.18 6.82
C MET A 84 -3.71 10.46 6.75
N ARG A 85 -4.21 10.88 5.59
CA ARG A 85 -5.65 11.11 5.38
C ARG A 85 -6.47 9.85 5.66
N ARG A 86 -5.97 8.68 5.24
CA ARG A 86 -6.62 7.40 5.53
C ARG A 86 -6.57 7.07 7.02
N ALA A 87 -5.44 7.30 7.68
CA ALA A 87 -5.31 7.08 9.12
C ALA A 87 -6.25 7.98 9.92
N TYR A 88 -6.38 9.24 9.52
CA TYR A 88 -7.32 10.20 10.11
C TYR A 88 -8.76 9.75 9.95
N GLN A 89 -9.18 9.31 8.75
CA GLN A 89 -10.53 8.78 8.55
C GLN A 89 -10.82 7.58 9.46
N ILE A 90 -9.87 6.63 9.57
CA ILE A 90 -10.02 5.47 10.46
C ILE A 90 -10.17 5.94 11.92
N TYR A 91 -9.40 6.94 12.34
CA TYR A 91 -9.50 7.51 13.67
C TYR A 91 -10.87 8.13 13.95
N GLU A 92 -11.42 8.90 13.01
CA GLU A 92 -12.79 9.46 13.13
C GLU A 92 -13.85 8.35 13.17
N ASP A 93 -13.73 7.32 12.30
CA ASP A 93 -14.63 6.17 12.31
C ASP A 93 -14.60 5.45 13.67
N CYS A 94 -13.43 5.33 14.31
CA CYS A 94 -13.32 4.75 15.65
C CYS A 94 -14.12 5.51 16.72
N LYS A 95 -14.27 6.84 16.60
CA LYS A 95 -15.11 7.60 17.54
C LYS A 95 -16.58 7.20 17.41
N ILE A 96 -17.05 7.01 16.17
CA ILE A 96 -18.39 6.50 15.88
C ILE A 96 -18.55 5.07 16.40
N TYR A 97 -17.55 4.21 16.21
CA TYR A 97 -17.63 2.82 16.66
C TYR A 97 -17.76 2.71 18.18
N ARG A 98 -17.09 3.58 18.93
CA ARG A 98 -17.19 3.66 20.39
C ARG A 98 -18.55 4.12 20.89
N SER A 99 -19.33 4.83 20.08
CA SER A 99 -20.67 5.26 20.44
C SER A 99 -21.76 4.23 20.10
N LYS A 100 -21.40 3.07 19.55
CA LYS A 100 -22.37 2.02 19.20
C LYS A 100 -22.70 1.16 20.40
N GLU A 101 -23.99 0.86 20.58
CA GLU A 101 -24.44 -0.12 21.55
C GLU A 101 -24.10 -1.54 21.08
N VAL A 102 -23.74 -2.40 22.04
CA VAL A 102 -23.53 -3.83 21.79
C VAL A 102 -24.86 -4.54 22.04
N ILE A 103 -25.37 -5.24 21.03
CA ILE A 103 -26.50 -6.16 21.22
C ILE A 103 -25.94 -7.47 21.76
N GLU A 104 -26.15 -7.73 23.05
CA GLU A 104 -25.92 -9.06 23.61
C GLU A 104 -27.14 -9.94 23.34
N PHE A 105 -26.98 -10.91 22.45
CA PHE A 105 -27.97 -11.98 22.32
C PHE A 105 -27.90 -12.84 23.58
N ALA A 106 -29.01 -12.91 24.33
CA ALA A 106 -29.13 -13.83 25.45
C ALA A 106 -28.78 -15.25 24.98
N LYS A 107 -27.76 -15.85 25.62
CA LYS A 107 -27.41 -17.26 25.41
C LYS A 107 -28.66 -18.10 25.69
N ARG A 108 -29.21 -18.72 24.64
CA ARG A 108 -30.21 -19.79 24.77
C ARG A 108 -29.53 -21.08 25.21
#